data_AF-A0A086A8U9-F1
#
_entry.id   AF-A0A086A8U9-F1
#
_cell.length_a   1.000
_cell.length_b   1.000
_cell.length_c   1.000
_cell.angle_alpha   90.00
_cell.angle_beta   90.00
_cell.angle_gamma   90.00
#
_symmetry.space_group_name_H-M   'P 1'
#
loop_
_entity.id
_entity.type
_entity.pdbx_description
1 polymer ?
#
loop_
_entity_poly.entity_id
_entity_poly.type
_entity_poly.pdbx_seq_one_letter_code
_entity_poly.pdbx_strand_id
1 'polypeptide(L)'
;MANKKKFQEKANALFEKYPQENKIFISENGQCFFDEKASKDYHGLKEFDSEPEVFFREGFEDEDDSDLQETLHQSELARMALTGIVEEIAIVCDLDQDYEPANTETDETLTSVIILREKYVITQKQLTEANAKLEELSGLAAENENLQQQLEAANKQIEAFGTTNNTIKTRKNASQTHSTET
;
A
#
# COMPACT_ATOMS: atom_id res chain seq x y z
N MET A 1 4.44 6.36 20.56
CA MET A 1 3.46 5.99 21.61
C MET A 1 4.01 6.15 23.04
N ALA A 2 5.31 5.94 23.30
CA ALA A 2 5.89 6.08 24.64
C ALA A 2 5.76 7.50 25.25
N ASN A 3 6.01 8.56 24.47
CA ASN A 3 5.94 9.94 24.99
C ASN A 3 4.52 10.37 25.39
N LYS A 4 3.48 9.93 24.66
CA LYS A 4 2.08 10.22 25.02
C LYS A 4 1.73 9.69 26.42
N LYS A 5 2.27 8.53 26.78
CA LYS A 5 2.05 7.92 28.11
C LYS A 5 2.79 8.71 29.21
N LYS A 6 4.01 9.18 28.94
CA LYS A 6 4.82 10.01 29.85
C LYS A 6 4.13 11.35 30.17
N PHE A 7 3.57 12.03 29.17
CA PHE A 7 2.88 13.30 29.39
C PHE A 7 1.55 13.14 30.14
N GLN A 8 0.82 12.05 29.88
CA GLN A 8 -0.41 11.76 30.61
C GLN A 8 -0.14 11.44 32.09
N GLU A 9 0.95 10.72 32.38
CA GLU A 9 1.40 10.47 33.74
C GLU A 9 1.83 11.77 34.46
N LYS A 10 2.54 12.68 33.77
CA LYS A 10 2.89 14.01 34.30
C LYS A 10 1.67 14.89 34.57
N ALA A 11 0.72 14.95 33.64
CA ALA A 11 -0.52 15.71 33.81
C ALA A 11 -1.31 15.23 35.04
N ASN A 12 -1.46 13.91 35.19
CA ASN A 12 -2.12 13.32 36.36
C ASN A 12 -1.40 13.67 37.68
N ALA A 13 -0.07 13.66 37.70
CA ALA A 13 0.71 14.05 38.88
C ALA A 13 0.54 15.54 39.25
N LEU A 14 0.42 16.44 38.27
CA LEU A 14 0.15 17.86 38.50
C LEU A 14 -1.25 18.10 39.09
N PHE A 15 -2.25 17.33 38.62
CA PHE A 15 -3.60 17.37 39.19
C PHE A 15 -3.64 16.94 40.65
N GLU A 16 -2.84 15.94 41.03
CA GLU A 16 -2.73 15.48 42.42
C GLU A 16 -1.98 16.48 43.31
N LYS A 17 -0.95 17.16 42.77
CA LYS A 17 -0.07 18.06 43.54
C LYS A 17 -0.74 19.40 43.89
N TYR A 18 -1.53 19.97 42.97
CA TYR A 18 -2.16 21.29 43.16
C TYR A 18 -3.69 21.24 42.89
N PRO A 19 -4.47 20.50 43.70
CA PRO A 19 -5.89 20.24 43.43
C PRO A 19 -6.79 21.48 43.54
N GLN A 20 -6.34 22.53 44.24
CA GLN A 20 -7.10 23.77 44.41
C GLN A 20 -6.74 24.82 43.35
N GLU A 21 -5.47 24.90 42.94
CA GLU A 21 -4.99 25.88 41.96
C GLU A 21 -5.39 25.51 40.52
N ASN A 22 -5.81 24.26 40.31
CA ASN A 22 -6.39 23.78 39.07
C ASN A 22 -7.90 24.02 38.97
N LYS A 23 -8.55 24.60 39.99
CA LYS A 23 -9.99 24.89 39.94
C LYS A 23 -10.24 26.25 39.30
N ILE A 24 -11.24 26.28 38.43
CA ILE A 24 -11.83 27.49 37.87
C ILE A 24 -13.31 27.50 38.28
N PHE A 25 -13.78 28.65 38.72
CA PHE A 25 -15.17 28.87 39.09
C PHE A 25 -15.81 29.75 38.03
N ILE A 26 -16.83 29.25 37.34
CA ILE A 26 -17.56 29.97 36.30
C ILE A 26 -18.92 30.38 36.88
N SER A 27 -19.25 31.65 36.76
CA SER A 27 -20.54 32.17 37.19
C SER A 27 -21.62 32.02 36.14
N GLU A 28 -22.88 32.16 36.55
CA GLU A 28 -24.06 31.95 35.70
C GLU A 28 -24.02 32.76 34.39
N ASN A 29 -23.38 33.93 34.40
CA ASN A 29 -23.21 34.78 33.22
C ASN A 29 -21.92 34.50 32.40
N GLY A 30 -21.17 33.46 32.75
CA GLY A 30 -19.94 33.05 32.09
C GLY A 30 -18.66 33.73 32.57
N GLN A 31 -18.69 34.56 33.62
CA GLN A 31 -17.47 35.16 34.17
C GLN A 31 -16.66 34.13 34.96
N CYS A 32 -15.36 34.01 34.65
CA CYS A 32 -14.43 33.05 35.25
C CYS A 32 -13.63 33.65 36.41
N PHE A 33 -13.38 32.82 37.44
CA PHE A 33 -12.59 33.15 38.63
C PHE A 33 -11.65 31.99 38.98
N PHE A 34 -10.46 32.30 39.47
CA PHE A 34 -9.48 31.32 39.98
C PHE A 34 -9.50 31.19 41.50
N ASP A 35 -10.25 32.06 42.19
CA ASP A 35 -10.47 32.02 43.64
C ASP A 35 -11.94 31.76 43.91
N GLU A 36 -12.22 30.71 44.70
CA GLU A 36 -13.56 30.30 45.11
C GLU A 36 -14.30 31.43 45.84
N LYS A 37 -13.58 32.15 46.71
CA LYS A 37 -14.18 33.21 47.51
C LYS A 37 -14.63 34.37 46.62
N ALA A 38 -13.77 34.81 45.71
CA ALA A 38 -14.09 35.87 44.76
C ALA A 38 -15.29 35.51 43.88
N SER A 39 -15.41 34.23 43.47
CA SER A 39 -16.56 33.75 42.69
C SER A 39 -17.88 33.77 43.47
N LYS A 40 -17.85 33.33 44.74
CA LYS A 40 -19.02 33.34 45.63
C LYS A 40 -19.45 34.76 45.99
N ASP A 41 -18.50 35.64 46.28
CA ASP A 41 -18.77 37.05 46.56
C ASP A 41 -19.40 37.74 45.33
N TYR A 42 -18.96 37.38 44.11
CA TYR A 42 -19.55 37.88 42.87
C TYR A 42 -20.98 37.38 42.64
N HIS A 43 -21.28 36.10 42.90
CA HIS A 43 -22.66 35.59 42.82
C HIS A 43 -23.58 36.26 43.83
N GLY A 44 -23.11 36.43 45.07
CA GLY A 44 -23.85 37.14 46.10
C GLY A 44 -24.14 38.59 45.71
N LEU A 45 -23.19 39.29 45.08
CA LEU A 45 -23.38 40.65 44.60
C LEU A 45 -24.36 40.74 43.42
N LYS A 46 -24.42 39.70 42.59
CA LYS A 46 -25.30 39.62 41.40
C LYS A 46 -26.65 38.98 41.67
N GLU A 47 -26.87 38.49 42.89
CA GLU A 47 -28.09 37.80 43.31
C GLU A 47 -28.43 36.60 42.41
N PHE A 48 -27.41 35.87 41.97
CA PHE A 48 -27.60 34.64 41.18
C PHE A 48 -28.16 33.52 42.08
N ASP A 49 -29.11 32.75 41.55
CA ASP A 49 -29.80 31.68 42.29
C ASP A 49 -28.97 30.39 42.38
N SER A 50 -28.01 30.21 41.46
CA SER A 50 -27.12 29.04 41.41
C SER A 50 -25.77 29.32 42.06
N GLU A 51 -25.11 28.26 42.55
CA GLU A 51 -23.69 28.33 42.91
C GLU A 51 -22.80 28.37 41.67
N PRO A 52 -21.60 28.98 41.74
CA PRO A 52 -20.63 28.93 40.66
C PRO A 52 -20.29 27.49 40.24
N GLU A 53 -20.28 27.23 38.94
CA GLU A 53 -19.84 25.95 38.39
C GLU A 53 -18.33 25.78 38.55
N VAL A 54 -17.89 24.60 39.00
CA VAL A 54 -16.47 24.28 39.21
C VAL A 54 -15.95 23.45 38.05
N PHE A 55 -14.93 23.97 37.36
CA PHE A 55 -14.18 23.28 36.32
C PHE A 55 -12.73 23.05 36.77
N PHE A 56 -12.09 22.04 36.21
CA PHE A 56 -10.66 21.81 36.37
C PHE A 56 -9.93 22.23 35.10
N ARG A 57 -8.93 23.11 35.23
CA ARG A 57 -7.98 23.41 34.14
C ARG A 57 -6.83 22.42 34.15
N GLU A 58 -6.36 22.04 32.97
CA GLU A 58 -5.05 21.42 32.83
C GLU A 58 -3.97 22.42 33.26
N GLY A 59 -3.24 22.07 34.32
CA GLY A 59 -1.89 22.57 34.60
C GLY A 59 -1.78 23.96 35.21
N PHE A 60 -1.79 24.03 36.54
CA PHE A 60 -0.82 24.87 37.24
C PHE A 60 0.51 24.12 37.25
N GLU A 61 1.50 24.65 36.56
CA GLU A 61 2.83 24.05 36.42
C GLU A 61 3.87 25.06 36.95
N ASP A 62 4.94 24.58 37.58
CA ASP A 62 6.14 25.40 37.80
C ASP A 62 6.74 25.65 36.40
N GLU A 63 6.95 26.90 35.98
CA GLU A 63 7.22 27.32 34.58
C GLU A 63 8.47 26.72 33.88
N ASP A 64 9.15 25.74 34.47
CA ASP A 64 10.43 25.18 34.02
C ASP A 64 10.39 23.64 33.79
N ASP A 65 9.48 23.10 32.97
CA ASP A 65 9.59 21.69 32.51
C ASP A 65 10.49 21.58 31.26
N SER A 66 11.76 21.25 31.50
CA SER A 66 12.79 21.06 30.47
C SER A 66 12.44 19.98 29.44
N ASP A 67 11.70 18.92 29.84
CA ASP A 67 11.32 17.84 28.90
C ASP A 67 10.28 18.33 27.89
N LEU A 68 9.37 19.21 28.33
CA LEU A 68 8.33 19.79 27.47
C LEU A 68 8.97 20.76 26.47
N GLN A 69 9.90 21.60 26.94
CA GLN A 69 10.66 22.51 26.08
C GLN A 69 11.49 21.76 25.03
N GLU A 70 12.18 20.68 25.40
CA GLU A 70 12.94 19.86 24.45
C GLU A 70 12.02 19.22 23.40
N THR A 71 10.87 18.70 23.82
CA THR A 71 9.90 18.08 22.90
C THR A 71 9.31 19.11 21.94
N LEU A 72 8.99 20.31 22.43
CA LEU A 72 8.51 21.41 21.61
C LEU A 72 9.55 21.81 20.57
N HIS A 73 10.81 21.98 21.01
CA HIS A 73 11.91 22.33 20.12
C HIS A 73 12.14 21.27 19.02
N GLN A 74 12.12 19.98 19.36
CA GLN A 74 12.21 18.91 18.37
C GLN A 74 11.05 18.94 17.36
N SER A 75 9.84 19.24 17.83
CA SER A 75 8.67 19.39 16.96
C SER A 75 8.79 20.59 16.03
N GLU A 76 9.36 21.70 16.49
CA GLU A 76 9.61 22.88 15.66
C GLU A 76 10.65 22.62 14.57
N LEU A 77 11.74 21.92 14.90
CA LEU A 77 12.75 21.51 13.92
C LEU A 77 12.14 20.60 12.84
N ALA A 78 11.32 19.63 13.25
CA ALA A 78 10.62 18.75 12.30
C ALA A 78 9.64 19.53 11.41
N ARG A 79 8.91 20.51 11.98
CA ARG A 79 8.03 21.40 11.22
C ARG A 79 8.80 22.23 10.19
N MET A 80 9.94 22.81 10.57
CA MET A 80 10.78 23.60 9.66
C MET A 80 11.31 22.76 8.49
N ALA A 81 11.76 21.53 8.75
CA ALA A 81 12.19 20.61 7.71
C ALA A 81 11.04 20.30 6.71
N LEU A 82 9.82 20.07 7.22
CA LEU A 82 8.65 19.85 6.38
C LEU A 82 8.26 21.09 5.56
N THR A 83 8.38 22.29 6.14
CA THR A 83 8.14 23.54 5.41
C THR A 83 9.10 23.68 4.22
N GLY A 84 10.39 23.40 4.40
CA GLY A 84 11.35 23.44 3.29
C GLY A 84 11.00 22.47 2.16
N ILE A 85 10.56 21.24 2.49
CA ILE A 85 10.11 20.27 1.48
C ILE A 85 8.87 20.78 0.71
N VAL A 86 7.93 21.41 1.41
CA VAL A 86 6.72 21.96 0.77
C VAL A 86 7.08 23.11 -0.17
N GLU A 87 8.02 23.97 0.21
CA GLU A 87 8.51 25.06 -0.64
C GLU A 87 9.23 24.52 -1.90
N GLU A 88 10.05 23.47 -1.76
CA GLU A 88 10.68 22.81 -2.91
C GLU A 88 9.65 22.19 -3.87
N ILE A 89 8.62 21.54 -3.34
CA ILE A 89 7.53 21.00 -4.17
C ILE A 89 6.77 22.12 -4.87
N ALA A 90 6.49 23.23 -4.19
CA ALA A 90 5.81 24.38 -4.80
C ALA A 90 6.61 24.94 -5.98
N ILE A 91 7.94 25.05 -5.86
CA ILE A 91 8.83 25.46 -6.96
C ILE A 91 8.69 24.50 -8.16
N VAL A 92 8.68 23.19 -7.93
CA VAL A 92 8.50 22.19 -9.00
C VAL A 92 7.11 22.29 -9.64
N CYS A 93 6.06 22.50 -8.84
CA CYS A 93 4.70 22.67 -9.36
C CYS A 93 4.51 23.98 -10.15
N ASP A 94 5.24 25.05 -9.80
CA ASP A 94 5.24 26.29 -10.58
C ASP A 94 5.97 26.12 -11.92
N LEU A 95 7.02 25.28 -11.98
CA LEU A 95 7.69 24.92 -13.24
C LEU A 95 6.78 24.17 -14.23
N ASP A 96 5.72 23.49 -13.75
CA ASP A 96 4.73 22.86 -14.62
C ASP A 96 3.81 23.90 -15.31
N GLN A 97 3.66 25.12 -14.77
CA GLN A 97 2.90 26.20 -15.43
C GLN A 97 3.69 26.87 -16.57
N ASP A 98 5.02 26.93 -16.44
CA ASP A 98 5.94 27.46 -17.45
C ASP A 98 6.45 26.37 -18.43
N TYR A 99 5.94 25.14 -18.31
CA TYR A 99 6.26 24.06 -19.23
C TYR A 99 5.61 24.30 -20.59
N GLU A 100 6.36 24.94 -21.51
CA GLU A 100 6.02 24.90 -22.93
C GLU A 100 6.32 23.50 -23.49
N PRO A 101 5.33 22.77 -24.04
CA PRO A 101 5.61 21.52 -24.71
C PRO A 101 6.53 21.81 -25.89
N ALA A 102 7.70 21.18 -25.85
CA ALA A 102 8.79 21.50 -26.75
C ALA A 102 8.34 21.34 -28.21
N ASN A 103 8.39 22.45 -28.95
CA ASN A 103 8.06 22.51 -30.36
C ASN A 103 9.28 22.09 -31.20
N THR A 104 9.04 21.63 -32.42
CA THR A 104 10.02 20.99 -33.32
C THR A 104 11.16 21.89 -33.80
N GLU A 105 11.30 23.12 -33.31
CA GLU A 105 12.21 24.12 -33.87
C GLU A 105 13.52 24.34 -33.09
N THR A 106 13.75 23.76 -31.90
CA THR A 106 14.91 24.21 -31.08
C THR A 106 15.68 23.18 -30.26
N ASP A 107 15.66 21.87 -30.56
CA ASP A 107 16.73 21.00 -30.03
C ASP A 107 16.91 19.68 -30.79
N GLU A 108 18.12 19.43 -31.30
CA GLU A 108 18.51 18.14 -31.88
C GLU A 108 18.38 17.01 -30.83
N THR A 109 18.58 17.34 -29.56
CA THR A 109 18.40 16.42 -28.44
C THR A 109 16.94 16.05 -28.23
N LEU A 110 16.01 17.01 -28.31
CA LEU A 110 14.57 16.76 -28.23
C LEU A 110 14.10 15.87 -29.39
N THR A 111 14.53 16.18 -30.61
CA THR A 111 14.22 15.36 -31.80
C THR A 111 14.74 13.93 -31.60
N SER A 112 15.95 13.78 -31.06
CA SER A 112 16.54 12.49 -30.75
C SER A 112 15.74 11.74 -29.67
N VAL A 113 15.26 12.42 -28.64
CA VAL A 113 14.44 11.82 -27.55
C VAL A 113 13.08 11.37 -28.08
N ILE A 114 12.41 12.17 -28.92
CA ILE A 114 11.14 11.80 -29.56
C ILE A 114 11.34 10.54 -30.42
N ILE A 115 12.36 10.54 -31.29
CA ILE A 115 12.69 9.38 -32.13
C ILE A 115 13.01 8.14 -31.28
N LEU A 116 13.76 8.31 -30.18
CA LEU A 116 14.07 7.23 -29.25
C LEU A 116 12.80 6.67 -28.60
N ARG A 117 11.87 7.54 -28.21
CA ARG A 117 10.61 7.13 -27.59
C ARG A 117 9.70 6.41 -28.57
N GLU A 118 9.60 6.87 -29.80
CA GLU A 118 8.87 6.18 -30.87
C GLU A 118 9.47 4.80 -31.17
N LYS A 119 10.80 4.72 -31.29
CA LYS A 119 11.52 3.43 -31.45
C LYS A 119 11.26 2.49 -30.28
N TYR A 120 11.27 3.00 -29.05
CA TYR A 120 10.99 2.20 -27.86
C TYR A 120 9.56 1.62 -27.89
N VAL A 121 8.56 2.43 -28.24
CA VAL A 121 7.16 1.98 -28.36
C VAL A 121 7.01 0.90 -29.43
N ILE A 122 7.64 1.07 -30.60
CA ILE A 122 7.63 0.06 -31.67
C ILE A 122 8.28 -1.24 -31.19
N THR A 123 9.42 -1.14 -30.51
CA THR A 123 10.15 -2.31 -29.99
C THR A 123 9.34 -3.07 -28.94
N GLN A 124 8.65 -2.35 -28.05
CA GLN A 124 7.72 -2.91 -27.07
C GLN A 124 6.58 -3.70 -27.75
N LYS A 125 5.99 -3.12 -28.80
CA LYS A 125 4.94 -3.79 -29.57
C LYS A 125 5.46 -5.07 -30.25
N GLN A 126 6.63 -5.01 -30.88
CA GLN A 126 7.27 -6.17 -31.50
C GLN A 126 7.61 -7.26 -30.48
N LEU A 127 8.09 -6.89 -29.28
CA LEU A 127 8.38 -7.83 -28.21
C LEU A 127 7.10 -8.54 -27.73
N THR A 128 6.00 -7.78 -27.60
CA THR A 128 4.69 -8.33 -27.24
C THR A 128 4.18 -9.31 -28.30
N GLU A 129 4.27 -8.94 -29.58
CA GLU A 129 3.89 -9.82 -30.69
C GLU A 129 4.79 -11.07 -30.80
N ALA A 130 6.09 -10.94 -30.54
CA ALA A 130 7.01 -12.07 -30.53
C ALA A 130 6.73 -13.04 -29.38
N ASN A 131 6.41 -12.52 -28.19
CA ASN A 131 6.04 -13.34 -27.04
C ASN A 131 4.73 -14.11 -27.29
N ALA A 132 3.73 -13.47 -27.92
CA ALA A 132 2.49 -14.15 -28.29
C ALA A 132 2.75 -15.30 -29.29
N LYS A 133 3.62 -15.10 -30.28
CA LYS A 133 4.03 -16.16 -31.23
C LYS A 133 4.80 -17.29 -30.56
N LEU A 134 5.65 -16.98 -29.57
CA LEU A 134 6.37 -18.00 -28.81
C LEU A 134 5.41 -18.88 -28.00
N GLU A 135 4.38 -18.27 -27.40
CA GLU A 135 3.34 -19.01 -26.67
C GLU A 135 2.56 -19.94 -27.61
N GLU A 136 2.19 -19.46 -28.80
CA GLU A 136 1.54 -20.28 -29.84
C GLU A 136 2.42 -21.46 -30.28
N LEU A 137 3.70 -21.20 -30.58
CA LEU A 137 4.66 -22.24 -30.97
C LEU A 137 4.89 -23.26 -29.84
N SER A 138 4.92 -22.82 -28.58
CA SER A 138 5.01 -23.69 -27.42
C SER A 138 3.78 -24.62 -27.32
N GLY A 139 2.59 -24.08 -27.55
CA GLY A 139 1.35 -24.86 -27.62
C GLY A 139 1.38 -25.92 -28.73
N LEU A 140 1.80 -25.53 -29.95
CA LEU A 140 1.94 -26.46 -31.08
C LEU A 140 3.02 -27.53 -30.84
N ALA A 141 4.10 -27.19 -30.14
CA ALA A 141 5.14 -28.16 -29.78
C ALA A 141 4.58 -29.22 -28.81
N ALA A 142 3.80 -28.80 -27.81
CA ALA A 142 3.14 -29.72 -26.89
C ALA A 142 2.11 -30.62 -27.60
N GLU A 143 1.35 -30.07 -28.56
CA GLU A 143 0.40 -30.83 -29.37
C GLU A 143 1.11 -31.88 -30.24
N ASN A 144 2.21 -31.50 -30.90
CA ASN A 144 3.02 -32.43 -31.69
C ASN A 144 3.60 -33.56 -30.84
N GLU A 145 4.09 -33.26 -29.64
CA GLU A 145 4.58 -34.30 -28.72
C GLU A 145 3.46 -35.28 -28.34
N ASN A 146 2.26 -34.77 -28.06
CA ASN A 146 1.09 -35.59 -27.78
C ASN A 146 0.72 -36.49 -28.98
N LEU A 147 0.64 -35.92 -30.18
CA LEU A 147 0.36 -36.68 -31.41
C LEU A 147 1.43 -37.76 -31.67
N GLN A 148 2.70 -37.47 -31.40
CA GLN A 148 3.78 -38.42 -31.54
C GLN A 148 3.62 -39.59 -30.55
N GLN A 149 3.27 -39.31 -29.29
CA GLN A 149 2.95 -40.35 -28.31
C GLN A 149 1.74 -41.20 -28.72
N GLN A 150 0.69 -40.57 -29.27
CA GLN A 150 -0.49 -41.29 -29.78
C GLN A 150 -0.14 -42.20 -30.96
N LEU A 151 0.69 -41.74 -31.91
CA LEU A 151 1.15 -42.54 -33.03
C LEU A 151 2.01 -43.74 -32.57
N GLU A 152 2.90 -43.54 -31.59
CA GLU A 152 3.70 -44.63 -31.04
C GLU A 152 2.83 -45.68 -30.34
N ALA A 153 1.81 -45.23 -29.58
CA ALA A 153 0.83 -46.12 -28.96
C ALA A 153 0.01 -46.90 -30.00
N ALA A 154 -0.45 -46.23 -31.06
CA ALA A 154 -1.19 -46.88 -32.15
C ALA A 154 -0.34 -47.91 -32.90
N ASN A 155 0.94 -47.61 -33.18
CA ASN A 155 1.86 -48.55 -33.80
C ASN A 155 2.08 -49.80 -32.94
N LYS A 156 2.28 -49.64 -31.62
CA LYS A 156 2.36 -50.78 -30.68
C LYS A 156 1.10 -51.64 -30.70
N GLN A 157 -0.08 -51.03 -30.80
CA GLN A 157 -1.34 -51.79 -30.94
C GLN A 157 -1.38 -52.58 -32.26
N ILE A 158 -0.96 -51.98 -33.38
CA ILE A 158 -0.92 -52.66 -34.69
C ILE A 158 0.03 -53.87 -34.65
N GLU A 159 1.22 -53.72 -34.07
CA GLU A 159 2.17 -54.84 -33.89
C GLU A 159 1.58 -55.95 -33.02
N ALA A 160 0.91 -55.58 -31.92
CA ALA A 160 0.21 -56.53 -31.06
C ALA A 160 -0.89 -57.28 -31.83
N PHE A 161 -1.72 -56.58 -32.62
CA PHE A 161 -2.74 -57.20 -33.47
C PHE A 161 -2.14 -58.11 -34.54
N GLY A 162 -1.05 -57.71 -35.19
CA GLY A 162 -0.35 -58.52 -36.20
C GLY A 162 0.20 -59.82 -35.62
N THR A 163 0.81 -59.75 -34.44
CA THR A 163 1.30 -60.93 -33.71
C THR A 163 0.16 -61.83 -33.24
N THR A 164 -0.97 -61.27 -32.77
CA THR A 164 -2.16 -62.07 -32.44
C THR A 164 -2.77 -62.76 -33.66
N ASN A 165 -2.87 -62.06 -34.79
CA ASN A 165 -3.42 -62.64 -36.03
C ASN A 165 -2.54 -63.77 -36.58
N ASN A 166 -1.22 -63.64 -36.50
CA ASN A 166 -0.29 -64.71 -36.89
C ASN A 166 -0.37 -65.92 -35.96
N THR A 167 -0.57 -65.72 -34.66
CA THR A 167 -0.80 -66.83 -33.72
C THR A 167 -2.16 -67.51 -33.94
N ILE A 168 -3.19 -66.77 -34.36
CA ILE A 168 -4.50 -67.35 -34.70
C ILE A 168 -4.43 -68.14 -36.01
N LYS A 169 -3.78 -67.62 -37.06
CA LYS A 169 -3.60 -68.33 -38.34
C LYS A 169 -2.79 -69.61 -38.20
N THR A 170 -1.72 -69.61 -37.41
CA THR A 170 -0.91 -70.81 -37.17
C THR A 170 -1.68 -71.88 -36.39
N ARG A 171 -2.53 -71.51 -35.42
CA ARG A 171 -3.44 -72.46 -34.76
C ARG A 171 -4.51 -73.01 -35.71
N LYS A 172 -5.06 -72.19 -36.60
CA LYS A 172 -6.09 -72.63 -37.57
C LYS A 172 -5.52 -73.59 -38.62
N ASN A 173 -4.28 -73.36 -39.10
CA ASN A 173 -3.61 -74.26 -40.03
C ASN A 173 -3.19 -75.59 -39.38
N ALA A 174 -2.70 -75.57 -38.14
CA ALA A 174 -2.38 -76.80 -37.40
C ALA A 174 -3.62 -77.68 -37.13
N SER A 175 -4.81 -77.06 -37.06
CA SER A 175 -6.08 -77.78 -36.90
C SER A 175 -6.66 -78.33 -38.21
N GLN A 176 -6.12 -77.98 -39.39
CA GLN A 176 -6.59 -78.48 -40.70
C GLN A 176 -5.72 -79.60 -41.28
N THR A 177 -4.50 -79.82 -40.77
CA THR A 177 -3.59 -80.88 -41.26
C THR A 177 -3.80 -82.26 -40.61
N HIS A 178 -4.86 -82.46 -39.82
CA HIS A 178 -5.13 -83.74 -39.13
C HIS A 178 -6.42 -84.45 -39.56
N SER A 179 -6.93 -84.17 -40.76
CA SER A 179 -8.13 -84.83 -41.27
C SER A 179 -8.01 -85.08 -42.77
N THR A 180 -7.24 -86.12 -43.14
CA THR A 180 -7.57 -87.19 -44.11
C THR A 180 -6.27 -87.84 -44.62
N GLU A 181 -5.69 -88.71 -43.80
CA GLU A 181 -4.95 -89.90 -44.26
C GLU A 181 -5.31 -91.03 -43.29
N THR A 182 -6.48 -91.65 -43.52
CA THR A 182 -6.79 -93.06 -43.23
C THR A 182 -8.17 -93.39 -43.78
#